data_AF-A0A257VVG4-F1
#
_entry.id   AF-A0A257VVG4-F1
#
_cell.length_a   1.000
_cell.length_b   1.000
_cell.length_c   1.000
_cell.angle_alpha   90.00
_cell.angle_beta   90.00
_cell.angle_gamma   90.00
#
_symmetry.space_group_name_H-M   'P 1'
#
loop_
_entity.id
_entity.type
_entity.pdbx_description
1 polymer ?
#
loop_
_entity_poly.entity_id
_entity_poly.type
_entity_poly.pdbx_seq_one_letter_code
_entity_poly.pdbx_strand_id
1 'polypeptide(L)'
;MLSLRSLQGPGNKLRRRRAVALVIVLSMLALILVLMTALLSATRVDFNSTVAQVEGAKARLHADSVINLAIGQIQKGTHQDTASSGREIWASQPGMIRQYKQDGTLLRGLKLYSDSTMVAKTDAEIAADTPQADWDKHPTRYVDMNEPVVRMNTTNPTDEPRVFFPIIDPRAYSQTATRSVEGFTYSKFANGVSGQALNGVVAPANGGKEADQRLPMPVEWLYMLKDGTLGFLDPTGKFVGASASEATATADNPMVARVAFWTDDESTKININTAGEGTPWYTPRLYHERDGEWARFQPMSYEYQRYPGHPATVCMSTVLLPGQDMNPLNSDTAAAKTARTFKEAIYDLMPKILPGGSKAGSVLVPAGRDFTPTDFKEVQKALAERLFPSVDEFLLNSSVQDG
;
A
#
# COMPACT_ATOMS: atom_id res chain seq x y z
N MET A 1 -13.16 -95.60 -40.69
CA MET A 1 -13.81 -94.50 -39.93
C MET A 1 -12.74 -93.90 -39.01
N LEU A 2 -12.45 -92.61 -39.16
CA LEU A 2 -11.43 -91.88 -38.39
C LEU A 2 -11.67 -91.98 -36.87
N SER A 3 -10.60 -91.98 -36.06
CA SER A 3 -10.23 -90.82 -35.21
C SER A 3 -9.35 -91.19 -34.01
N LEU A 4 -8.08 -90.76 -34.09
CA LEU A 4 -7.26 -90.05 -33.09
C LEU A 4 -7.31 -90.42 -31.59
N ARG A 5 -6.17 -90.93 -31.11
CA ARG A 5 -5.57 -90.60 -29.79
C ARG A 5 -4.12 -90.18 -30.03
N SER A 6 -3.86 -88.87 -30.03
CA SER A 6 -3.25 -88.10 -28.92
C SER A 6 -1.79 -88.45 -28.64
N LEU A 7 -0.88 -87.70 -29.28
CA LEU A 7 0.51 -87.55 -28.85
C LEU A 7 0.67 -86.13 -28.28
N GLN A 8 0.80 -86.03 -26.95
CA GLN A 8 1.29 -84.83 -26.27
C GLN A 8 2.80 -84.71 -26.52
N GLY A 9 3.22 -83.64 -27.19
CA GLY A 9 4.62 -83.31 -27.44
C GLY A 9 5.22 -82.35 -26.38
N PRO A 10 6.53 -82.46 -26.07
CA PRO A 10 7.21 -81.67 -25.04
C PRO A 10 7.62 -80.28 -25.58
N GLY A 11 6.66 -79.40 -25.87
CA GLY A 11 6.92 -78.06 -26.46
C GLY A 11 6.82 -76.86 -25.50
N ASN A 12 6.25 -77.04 -24.30
CA ASN A 12 5.73 -75.92 -23.50
C ASN A 12 6.72 -75.24 -22.53
N LYS A 13 7.84 -75.87 -22.15
CA LYS A 13 8.75 -75.30 -21.11
C LYS A 13 9.64 -74.15 -21.63
N LEU A 14 10.13 -74.22 -22.87
CA LEU A 14 10.99 -73.19 -23.46
C LEU A 14 10.22 -71.92 -23.86
N ARG A 15 8.97 -72.07 -24.32
CA ARG A 15 8.09 -70.95 -24.68
C ARG A 15 7.65 -70.15 -23.45
N ARG A 16 7.42 -70.82 -22.31
CA ARG A 16 7.09 -70.20 -21.01
C ARG A 16 8.27 -69.43 -20.41
N ARG A 17 9.50 -69.95 -20.52
CA ARG A 17 10.72 -69.25 -20.05
C ARG A 17 11.03 -67.99 -20.87
N ARG A 18 10.81 -68.01 -22.19
CA ARG A 18 10.98 -66.82 -23.05
C ARG A 18 9.91 -65.75 -22.79
N ALA A 19 8.67 -66.13 -22.49
CA ALA A 19 7.62 -65.20 -22.10
C ALA A 19 7.88 -64.53 -20.74
N VAL A 20 8.36 -65.29 -19.74
CA VAL A 20 8.70 -64.74 -18.41
C VAL A 20 9.91 -63.79 -18.49
N ALA A 21 10.94 -64.13 -19.26
CA ALA A 21 12.10 -63.25 -19.47
C ALA A 21 11.71 -61.92 -20.14
N LEU A 22 10.80 -61.96 -21.13
CA LEU A 22 10.30 -60.75 -21.78
C LEU A 22 9.55 -59.84 -20.80
N VAL A 23 8.67 -60.39 -19.96
CA VAL A 23 7.91 -59.61 -18.96
C VAL A 23 8.83 -58.97 -17.91
N ILE A 24 9.88 -59.67 -17.48
CA ILE A 24 10.88 -59.13 -16.54
C ILE A 24 11.65 -57.97 -17.19
N VAL A 25 12.11 -58.11 -18.43
CA VAL A 25 12.83 -57.04 -19.13
C VAL A 25 11.93 -55.83 -19.39
N LEU A 26 10.67 -56.06 -19.80
CA LEU A 26 9.71 -54.98 -20.04
C LEU A 26 9.33 -54.24 -18.75
N SER A 27 9.18 -54.96 -17.63
CA SER A 27 8.92 -54.34 -16.32
C SER A 27 10.12 -53.57 -15.80
N MET A 28 11.35 -54.07 -15.98
CA MET A 28 12.57 -53.32 -15.65
C MET A 28 12.71 -52.05 -16.52
N LEU A 29 12.47 -52.14 -17.83
CA LEU A 29 12.51 -50.98 -18.72
C LEU A 29 11.42 -49.96 -18.36
N ALA A 30 10.20 -50.42 -18.07
CA ALA A 30 9.12 -49.54 -17.63
C ALA A 30 9.47 -48.83 -16.31
N LEU A 31 10.07 -49.52 -15.35
CA LEU A 31 10.46 -48.95 -14.06
C LEU A 31 11.58 -47.91 -14.21
N ILE A 32 12.57 -48.17 -15.08
CA ILE A 32 13.62 -47.19 -15.42
C ILE A 32 13.01 -45.95 -16.08
N LEU A 33 12.07 -46.14 -17.01
CA LEU A 33 11.42 -45.03 -17.72
C LEU A 33 10.60 -44.16 -16.75
N VAL A 34 9.84 -44.78 -15.84
CA VAL A 34 9.11 -44.07 -14.78
C VAL A 34 10.08 -43.30 -13.88
N LEU A 35 11.18 -43.92 -13.44
CA LEU A 35 12.19 -43.26 -12.61
C LEU A 35 12.83 -42.06 -13.32
N MET A 36 13.21 -42.20 -14.60
CA MET A 36 13.77 -41.10 -15.39
C MET A 36 12.78 -39.95 -15.56
N THR A 37 11.50 -40.25 -15.82
CA THR A 37 10.46 -39.21 -15.91
C THR A 37 10.25 -38.48 -14.58
N ALA A 38 10.26 -39.21 -13.46
CA ALA A 38 10.14 -38.63 -12.12
C ALA A 38 11.34 -37.72 -11.79
N LEU A 39 12.57 -38.16 -12.09
CA LEU A 39 13.78 -37.36 -11.89
C LEU A 39 13.77 -36.08 -12.73
N LEU A 40 13.44 -36.19 -14.04
CA LEU A 40 13.32 -35.03 -14.92
C LEU A 40 12.21 -34.06 -14.46
N SER A 41 11.10 -34.58 -13.93
CA SER A 41 10.04 -33.76 -13.35
C SER A 41 10.53 -33.01 -12.10
N ALA A 42 11.21 -33.69 -11.18
CA ALA A 42 11.79 -33.08 -9.99
C ALA A 42 12.78 -31.98 -10.35
N THR A 43 13.72 -32.24 -11.28
CA THR A 43 14.69 -31.23 -11.73
C THR A 43 14.03 -30.01 -12.36
N ARG A 44 12.92 -30.19 -13.10
CA ARG A 44 12.16 -29.04 -13.65
C ARG A 44 11.50 -28.22 -12.54
N VAL A 45 10.96 -28.87 -11.51
CA VAL A 45 10.36 -28.18 -10.35
C VAL A 45 11.44 -27.40 -9.59
N ASP A 46 12.59 -28.01 -9.33
CA ASP A 46 13.72 -27.35 -8.65
C ASP A 46 14.27 -26.18 -9.45
N PHE A 47 14.42 -26.34 -10.77
CA PHE A 47 14.86 -25.26 -11.66
C PHE A 47 13.85 -24.10 -11.67
N ASN A 48 12.56 -24.40 -11.85
CA ASN A 48 11.52 -23.37 -11.85
C ASN A 48 11.42 -22.66 -10.49
N SER A 49 11.56 -23.38 -9.38
CA SER A 49 11.57 -22.81 -8.03
C SER A 49 12.78 -21.89 -7.83
N THR A 50 13.96 -22.31 -8.30
CA THR A 50 15.18 -21.50 -8.22
C THR A 50 15.06 -20.24 -9.04
N VAL A 51 14.55 -20.33 -10.28
CA VAL A 51 14.30 -19.15 -11.12
C VAL A 51 13.30 -18.22 -10.45
N ALA A 52 12.19 -18.73 -9.92
CA ALA A 52 11.20 -17.91 -9.22
C ALA A 52 11.81 -17.18 -7.99
N GLN A 53 12.66 -17.85 -7.22
CA GLN A 53 13.35 -17.23 -6.08
C GLN A 53 14.32 -16.14 -6.51
N VAL A 54 15.08 -16.38 -7.59
CA VAL A 54 16.01 -15.39 -8.16
C VAL A 54 15.26 -14.18 -8.71
N GLU A 55 14.18 -14.39 -9.47
CA GLU A 55 13.35 -13.30 -9.99
C GLU A 55 12.66 -12.51 -8.87
N GLY A 56 12.22 -13.18 -7.80
CA GLY A 56 11.71 -12.50 -6.59
C GLY A 56 12.75 -11.63 -5.90
N ALA A 57 13.99 -12.13 -5.77
CA ALA A 57 15.09 -11.34 -5.20
C ALA A 57 15.46 -10.14 -6.09
N LYS A 58 15.53 -10.32 -7.41
CA LYS A 58 15.75 -9.23 -8.36
C LYS A 58 14.64 -8.17 -8.28
N ALA A 59 13.38 -8.59 -8.27
CA ALA A 59 12.25 -7.67 -8.15
C ALA A 59 12.34 -6.82 -6.87
N ARG A 60 12.75 -7.42 -5.75
CA ARG A 60 12.99 -6.67 -4.49
C ARG A 60 14.13 -5.67 -4.62
N LEU A 61 15.26 -6.06 -5.22
CA LEU A 61 16.37 -5.14 -5.46
C LEU A 61 15.95 -3.96 -6.35
N HIS A 62 15.15 -4.21 -7.38
CA HIS A 62 14.60 -3.15 -8.24
C HIS A 62 13.62 -2.26 -7.46
N ALA A 63 12.78 -2.81 -6.59
CA ALA A 63 11.90 -2.02 -5.72
C ALA A 63 12.71 -1.14 -4.73
N ASP A 64 13.78 -1.67 -4.14
CA ASP A 64 14.64 -0.89 -3.23
C ASP A 64 15.34 0.27 -3.97
N SER A 65 15.65 0.11 -5.27
CA SER A 65 16.23 1.19 -6.09
C SER A 65 15.27 2.39 -6.24
N VAL A 66 13.97 2.13 -6.30
CA VAL A 66 12.93 3.16 -6.38
C VAL A 66 12.87 3.96 -5.08
N ILE A 67 12.94 3.27 -3.94
CA ILE A 67 12.96 3.91 -2.62
C ILE A 67 14.16 4.86 -2.53
N ASN A 68 15.34 4.40 -2.96
CA ASN A 68 16.54 5.23 -2.97
C ASN A 68 16.42 6.43 -3.93
N LEU A 69 15.73 6.28 -5.06
CA LEU A 69 15.45 7.38 -5.98
C LEU A 69 14.55 8.43 -5.33
N ALA A 70 13.46 8.01 -4.67
CA ALA A 70 12.58 8.91 -3.93
C ALA A 70 13.32 9.63 -2.79
N ILE A 71 14.11 8.90 -2.00
CA ILE A 71 14.98 9.48 -0.95
C ILE A 71 15.96 10.50 -1.57
N GLY A 72 16.56 10.18 -2.72
CA GLY A 72 17.46 11.08 -3.43
C GLY A 72 16.77 12.38 -3.86
N GLN A 73 15.53 12.33 -4.35
CA GLN A 73 14.74 13.52 -4.68
C GLN A 73 14.43 14.36 -3.43
N ILE A 74 14.04 13.71 -2.33
CA ILE A 74 13.73 14.38 -1.06
C ILE A 74 14.97 15.04 -0.46
N GLN A 75 16.10 14.31 -0.39
CA GLN A 75 17.35 14.86 0.11
C GLN A 75 17.82 16.04 -0.75
N LYS A 76 17.74 15.91 -2.07
CA LYS A 76 18.08 17.00 -2.99
C LYS A 76 17.16 18.22 -2.82
N GLY A 77 15.88 18.00 -2.48
CA GLY A 77 14.88 19.04 -2.26
C GLY A 77 14.91 19.71 -0.89
N THR A 78 15.49 19.05 0.12
CA THR A 78 15.55 19.56 1.50
C THR A 78 16.92 20.09 1.88
N HIS A 79 17.97 19.73 1.14
CA HIS A 79 19.31 20.29 1.31
C HIS A 79 19.51 21.57 0.49
N GLN A 80 20.30 22.47 1.06
CA GLN A 80 20.71 23.70 0.38
C GLN A 80 21.66 23.38 -0.77
N ASP A 81 21.43 24.00 -1.93
CA ASP A 81 22.36 23.97 -3.05
C ASP A 81 23.53 24.91 -2.79
N THR A 82 24.74 24.36 -2.70
CA THR A 82 25.96 25.16 -2.55
C THR A 82 26.24 26.10 -3.73
N ALA A 83 25.63 25.85 -4.89
CA ALA A 83 25.76 26.70 -6.07
C ALA A 83 24.75 27.87 -6.10
N SER A 84 23.78 27.89 -5.19
CA SER A 84 22.77 28.94 -5.09
C SER A 84 23.19 30.00 -4.07
N SER A 85 23.03 31.26 -4.44
CA SER A 85 23.37 32.38 -3.55
C SER A 85 22.20 32.68 -2.61
N GLY A 86 22.46 32.63 -1.31
CA GLY A 86 21.47 32.97 -0.27
C GLY A 86 20.82 31.75 0.35
N ARG A 87 19.77 31.96 1.15
CA ARG A 87 19.03 30.88 1.81
C ARG A 87 17.93 30.36 0.89
N GLU A 88 17.90 29.06 0.69
CA GLU A 88 16.83 28.38 -0.02
C GLU A 88 15.71 27.99 0.93
N ILE A 89 14.48 28.07 0.43
CA ILE A 89 13.28 27.69 1.13
C ILE A 89 12.65 26.56 0.32
N TRP A 90 12.18 25.51 0.98
CA TRP A 90 11.47 24.42 0.32
C TRP A 90 10.06 24.28 0.87
N ALA A 91 9.17 23.77 0.03
CA ALA A 91 7.82 23.40 0.39
C ALA A 91 7.49 22.04 -0.25
N SER A 92 6.87 21.15 0.49
CA SER A 92 6.32 19.91 -0.06
C SER A 92 4.89 20.12 -0.54
N GLN A 93 4.50 19.28 -1.50
CA GLN A 93 3.14 19.12 -1.99
C GLN A 93 2.96 17.65 -2.40
N PRO A 94 1.72 17.17 -2.56
CA PRO A 94 1.48 15.85 -3.10
C PRO A 94 2.25 15.58 -4.39
N GLY A 95 3.14 14.59 -4.34
CA GLY A 95 3.95 14.16 -5.48
C GLY A 95 5.10 15.10 -5.89
N MET A 96 5.48 16.13 -5.13
CA MET A 96 6.62 16.99 -5.50
C MET A 96 7.19 17.79 -4.31
N ILE A 97 8.50 18.09 -4.35
CA ILE A 97 9.13 19.11 -3.49
C ILE A 97 9.55 20.29 -4.35
N ARG A 98 9.14 21.50 -3.96
CA ARG A 98 9.56 22.74 -4.62
C ARG A 98 10.64 23.42 -3.81
N GLN A 99 11.69 23.87 -4.49
CA GLN A 99 12.72 24.73 -3.92
C GLN A 99 12.62 26.13 -4.50
N TYR A 100 12.74 27.11 -3.62
CA TYR A 100 12.70 28.53 -3.92
C TYR A 100 13.98 29.19 -3.43
N LYS A 101 14.44 30.18 -4.18
CA LYS A 101 15.51 31.07 -3.73
C LYS A 101 14.98 32.05 -2.68
N GLN A 102 15.90 32.78 -2.05
CA GLN A 102 15.57 33.79 -1.04
C GLN A 102 14.61 34.89 -1.54
N ASP A 103 14.61 35.18 -2.84
CA ASP A 103 13.72 36.15 -3.49
C ASP A 103 12.33 35.59 -3.83
N GLY A 104 12.08 34.32 -3.52
CA GLY A 104 10.83 33.62 -3.84
C GLY A 104 10.75 33.06 -5.26
N THR A 105 11.79 33.18 -6.07
CA THR A 105 11.82 32.56 -7.41
C THR A 105 11.98 31.05 -7.32
N LEU A 106 11.25 30.30 -8.14
CA LEU A 106 11.40 28.85 -8.21
C LEU A 106 12.80 28.49 -8.71
N LEU A 107 13.49 27.67 -7.94
CA LEU A 107 14.78 27.08 -8.33
C LEU A 107 14.57 25.79 -9.11
N ARG A 108 13.72 24.90 -8.59
CA ARG A 108 13.35 23.61 -9.19
C ARG A 108 12.17 22.96 -8.46
N GLY A 109 11.39 22.17 -9.19
CA GLY A 109 10.43 21.22 -8.67
C GLY A 109 10.96 19.79 -8.86
N LEU A 110 11.14 19.06 -7.77
CA LEU A 110 11.61 17.68 -7.76
C LEU A 110 10.38 16.77 -7.67
N LYS A 111 10.11 16.02 -8.74
CA LYS A 111 8.95 15.11 -8.78
C LYS A 111 9.19 13.93 -7.86
N LEU A 112 8.16 13.58 -7.08
CA LEU A 112 8.12 12.42 -6.20
C LEU A 112 7.29 11.27 -6.81
N TYR A 113 7.07 11.33 -8.13
CA TYR A 113 6.53 10.23 -8.93
C TYR A 113 7.40 10.01 -10.17
N SER A 114 7.28 8.82 -10.75
CA SER A 114 8.01 8.45 -11.95
C SER A 114 7.50 9.19 -13.18
N ASP A 115 8.42 9.90 -13.82
CA ASP A 115 8.21 10.61 -15.07
C ASP A 115 9.51 10.65 -15.89
N SER A 116 9.40 10.79 -17.21
CA SER A 116 10.53 11.04 -18.12
C SER A 116 11.42 12.20 -17.66
N THR A 117 10.83 13.25 -17.07
CA THR A 117 11.54 14.42 -16.56
C THR A 117 11.31 14.58 -15.06
N MET A 118 12.19 13.99 -14.26
CA MET A 118 12.08 14.01 -12.80
C MET A 118 12.29 15.39 -12.13
N VAL A 119 12.76 16.40 -12.87
CA VAL A 119 13.03 17.75 -12.33
C VAL A 119 12.48 18.81 -13.27
N ALA A 120 11.50 19.58 -12.77
CA ALA A 120 11.00 20.78 -13.41
C ALA A 120 11.86 22.00 -13.00
N LYS A 121 12.10 22.92 -13.92
CA LYS A 121 12.90 24.14 -13.70
C LYS A 121 12.04 25.40 -13.60
N THR A 122 10.80 25.35 -14.07
CA THR A 122 9.90 26.51 -14.12
C THR A 122 8.51 26.17 -13.58
N ASP A 123 7.80 27.16 -13.05
CA ASP A 123 6.41 26.97 -12.60
C ASP A 123 5.48 26.60 -13.77
N ALA A 124 5.80 27.04 -14.99
CA ALA A 124 5.05 26.69 -16.19
C ALA A 124 5.18 25.20 -16.54
N GLU A 125 6.37 24.62 -16.37
CA GLU A 125 6.57 23.17 -16.53
C GLU A 125 5.76 22.39 -15.50
N ILE A 126 5.75 22.83 -14.23
CA ILE A 126 4.95 22.19 -13.18
C ILE A 126 3.46 22.27 -13.47
N ALA A 127 2.97 23.43 -13.93
CA ALA A 127 1.55 23.62 -14.24
C ALA A 127 1.09 22.82 -15.49
N ALA A 128 2.00 22.57 -16.43
CA ALA A 128 1.73 21.79 -17.63
C ALA A 128 1.96 20.28 -17.42
N ASP A 129 2.43 19.87 -16.25
CA ASP A 129 2.78 18.49 -15.91
C ASP A 129 1.54 17.62 -15.72
N THR A 130 0.95 17.23 -16.85
CA THR A 130 -0.24 16.40 -16.92
C THR A 130 0.00 15.26 -17.90
N PRO A 131 -0.51 14.06 -17.60
CA PRO A 131 -0.42 12.92 -18.51
C PRO A 131 -1.15 13.22 -19.83
N GLN A 132 -0.78 12.50 -20.89
CA GLN A 132 -1.52 12.55 -22.15
C GLN A 132 -2.96 12.04 -21.95
N ALA A 133 -3.92 12.65 -22.64
CA ALA A 133 -5.34 12.30 -22.49
C ALA A 133 -5.62 10.81 -22.78
N ASP A 134 -4.88 10.24 -23.72
CA ASP A 134 -4.93 8.84 -24.15
C ASP A 134 -3.81 7.97 -23.55
N TRP A 135 -3.31 8.32 -22.35
CA TRP A 135 -2.28 7.55 -21.64
C TRP A 135 -2.56 6.04 -21.58
N ASP A 136 -3.84 5.66 -21.48
CA ASP A 136 -4.33 4.29 -21.40
C ASP A 136 -4.03 3.46 -22.65
N LYS A 137 -3.79 4.12 -23.79
CA LYS A 137 -3.38 3.49 -25.06
C LYS A 137 -1.88 3.24 -25.15
N HIS A 138 -1.10 3.72 -24.18
CA HIS A 138 0.36 3.62 -24.18
C HIS A 138 0.87 2.83 -22.95
N PRO A 139 0.53 1.54 -22.80
CA PRO A 139 0.85 0.74 -21.60
C PRO A 139 2.35 0.44 -21.42
N THR A 140 3.16 0.68 -22.46
CA THR A 140 4.62 0.62 -22.38
C THR A 140 5.20 1.88 -21.76
N ARG A 141 4.49 3.01 -21.82
CA ARG A 141 4.94 4.28 -21.23
C ARG A 141 4.28 4.56 -19.90
N TYR A 142 3.00 4.28 -19.75
CA TYR A 142 2.25 4.58 -18.53
C TYR A 142 1.79 3.33 -17.78
N VAL A 143 1.55 3.50 -16.49
CA VAL A 143 0.86 2.55 -15.62
C VAL A 143 -0.05 3.29 -14.66
N ASP A 144 -1.21 2.70 -14.39
CA ASP A 144 -2.12 3.21 -13.37
C ASP A 144 -1.71 2.67 -11.99
N MET A 145 -1.25 3.56 -11.11
CA MET A 145 -0.89 3.20 -9.74
C MET A 145 -2.11 2.92 -8.87
N ASN A 146 -3.29 3.38 -9.28
CA ASN A 146 -4.55 3.16 -8.58
C ASN A 146 -5.44 2.09 -9.26
N GLU A 147 -4.85 1.26 -10.14
CA GLU A 147 -5.58 0.18 -10.80
C GLU A 147 -6.19 -0.75 -9.73
N PRO A 148 -7.52 -1.00 -9.76
CA PRO A 148 -8.15 -1.73 -8.70
C PRO A 148 -7.90 -3.25 -8.77
N VAL A 149 -7.75 -3.85 -7.60
CA VAL A 149 -7.75 -5.32 -7.45
C VAL A 149 -9.18 -5.80 -7.25
N VAL A 150 -9.64 -6.64 -8.17
CA VAL A 150 -10.97 -7.26 -8.11
C VAL A 150 -10.87 -8.60 -7.39
N ARG A 151 -11.59 -8.75 -6.27
CA ARG A 151 -11.69 -9.99 -5.51
C ARG A 151 -13.12 -10.52 -5.54
N MET A 152 -13.27 -11.77 -5.96
CA MET A 152 -14.55 -12.47 -5.90
C MET A 152 -14.91 -12.78 -4.43
N ASN A 153 -16.20 -12.71 -4.10
CA ASN A 153 -16.68 -13.16 -2.81
C ASN A 153 -16.58 -14.71 -2.76
N THR A 154 -15.71 -15.22 -1.89
CA THR A 154 -15.48 -16.66 -1.73
C THR A 154 -16.65 -17.39 -1.06
N THR A 155 -17.53 -16.65 -0.36
CA THR A 155 -18.67 -17.22 0.38
C THR A 155 -19.94 -17.26 -0.49
N ASN A 156 -20.13 -16.27 -1.36
CA ASN A 156 -21.23 -16.20 -2.32
C ASN A 156 -20.69 -15.81 -3.71
N PRO A 157 -20.35 -16.78 -4.57
CA PRO A 157 -19.79 -16.52 -5.90
C PRO A 157 -20.71 -15.75 -6.86
N THR A 158 -21.98 -15.59 -6.50
CA THR A 158 -22.98 -14.82 -7.25
C THR A 158 -23.03 -13.33 -6.87
N ASP A 159 -22.38 -12.93 -5.77
CA ASP A 159 -22.31 -11.53 -5.35
C ASP A 159 -21.39 -10.73 -6.28
N GLU A 160 -21.64 -9.42 -6.38
CA GLU A 160 -20.76 -8.56 -7.16
C GLU A 160 -19.32 -8.61 -6.62
N PRO A 161 -18.31 -8.69 -7.50
CA PRO A 161 -16.91 -8.71 -7.09
C PRO A 161 -16.56 -7.46 -6.27
N ARG A 162 -15.85 -7.66 -5.16
CA ARG A 162 -15.33 -6.55 -4.36
C ARG A 162 -14.12 -5.95 -5.07
N VAL A 163 -14.17 -4.65 -5.31
CA VAL A 163 -13.11 -3.90 -5.96
C VAL A 163 -12.38 -3.09 -4.90
N PHE A 164 -11.08 -3.29 -4.79
CA PHE A 164 -10.19 -2.61 -3.84
C PHE A 164 -9.22 -1.72 -4.59
N PHE A 165 -9.19 -0.43 -4.23
CA PHE A 165 -8.25 0.54 -4.79
C PHE A 165 -7.04 0.67 -3.87
N PRO A 166 -5.80 0.60 -4.40
CA PRO A 166 -4.61 0.59 -3.58
C PRO A 166 -4.25 1.96 -2.99
N ILE A 167 -4.59 3.07 -3.66
CA ILE A 167 -4.22 4.42 -3.24
C ILE A 167 -5.45 5.22 -2.82
N ILE A 168 -6.43 5.36 -3.71
CA ILE A 168 -7.61 6.18 -3.46
C ILE A 168 -8.88 5.50 -3.95
N ASP A 169 -9.86 5.33 -3.04
CA ASP A 169 -11.16 4.80 -3.43
C ASP A 169 -12.03 5.93 -4.02
N PRO A 170 -12.33 5.90 -5.33
CA PRO A 170 -13.16 6.92 -5.97
C PRO A 170 -14.55 7.03 -5.32
N ARG A 171 -15.05 5.97 -4.69
CA ARG A 171 -16.37 5.94 -4.03
C ARG A 171 -16.46 6.86 -2.82
N ALA A 172 -15.33 7.35 -2.31
CA ALA A 172 -15.31 8.39 -1.30
C ALA A 172 -15.98 9.68 -1.80
N TYR A 173 -16.12 9.89 -3.12
CA TYR A 173 -16.89 10.97 -3.70
C TYR A 173 -18.25 10.44 -4.20
N SER A 174 -19.34 11.01 -3.67
CA SER A 174 -20.71 10.68 -4.06
C SER A 174 -21.53 11.94 -4.33
N GLN A 175 -22.51 11.85 -5.24
CA GLN A 175 -23.48 12.94 -5.43
C GLN A 175 -24.42 13.11 -4.22
N THR A 176 -24.48 12.11 -3.33
CA THR A 176 -25.21 12.20 -2.06
C THR A 176 -24.25 12.65 -0.95
N ALA A 177 -24.43 13.87 -0.43
CA ALA A 177 -23.53 14.48 0.54
C ALA A 177 -23.28 13.61 1.80
N THR A 178 -24.29 12.89 2.29
CA THR A 178 -24.15 12.00 3.47
C THR A 178 -23.29 10.76 3.23
N ARG A 179 -22.96 10.46 1.97
CA ARG A 179 -22.09 9.34 1.57
C ARG A 179 -20.74 9.80 1.02
N SER A 180 -20.58 11.10 0.81
CA SER A 180 -19.33 11.68 0.31
C SER A 180 -18.45 12.06 1.49
N VAL A 181 -17.16 11.80 1.38
CA VAL A 181 -16.16 12.36 2.30
C VAL A 181 -16.11 13.88 2.08
N GLU A 182 -16.21 14.63 3.18
CA GLU A 182 -16.19 16.09 3.13
C GLU A 182 -14.86 16.59 2.52
N GLY A 183 -14.95 17.54 1.59
CA GLY A 183 -13.78 18.13 0.94
C GLY A 183 -13.13 17.26 -0.15
N PHE A 184 -13.59 16.02 -0.35
CA PHE A 184 -13.09 15.16 -1.42
C PHE A 184 -13.99 15.19 -2.66
N THR A 185 -13.43 15.61 -3.79
CA THR A 185 -14.09 15.54 -5.10
C THR A 185 -13.03 15.28 -6.18
N TYR A 186 -13.44 14.70 -7.30
CA TYR A 186 -12.60 14.58 -8.49
C TYR A 186 -13.42 14.82 -9.76
N SER A 187 -12.73 15.14 -10.84
CA SER A 187 -13.33 15.32 -12.16
C SER A 187 -12.62 14.48 -13.21
N LYS A 188 -13.20 14.41 -14.41
CA LYS A 188 -12.60 13.73 -15.56
C LYS A 188 -11.45 14.50 -16.19
N PHE A 189 -11.14 15.71 -15.74
CA PHE A 189 -10.13 16.56 -16.38
C PHE A 189 -8.74 16.30 -15.81
N ALA A 190 -7.72 16.30 -16.66
CA ALA A 190 -6.34 16.00 -16.26
C ALA A 190 -5.78 16.94 -15.17
N ASN A 191 -6.23 18.21 -15.14
CA ASN A 191 -5.87 19.19 -14.11
C ASN A 191 -6.90 19.28 -12.96
N GLY A 192 -7.86 18.36 -12.89
CA GLY A 192 -8.92 18.32 -11.88
C GLY A 192 -10.05 19.34 -12.06
N VAL A 193 -9.92 20.35 -12.91
CA VAL A 193 -10.90 21.46 -13.01
C VAL A 193 -11.54 21.58 -14.39
N SER A 194 -10.74 21.66 -15.46
CA SER A 194 -11.24 21.93 -16.82
C SER A 194 -10.22 21.56 -17.89
N GLY A 195 -10.67 21.32 -19.13
CA GLY A 195 -9.77 21.09 -20.26
C GLY A 195 -9.87 19.67 -20.81
N GLN A 196 -8.73 19.06 -21.09
CA GLN A 196 -8.70 17.71 -21.67
C GLN A 196 -9.19 16.68 -20.66
N ALA A 197 -10.13 15.85 -21.09
CA ALA A 197 -10.60 14.73 -20.30
C ALA A 197 -9.54 13.61 -20.34
N LEU A 198 -9.23 13.08 -19.17
CA LEU A 198 -8.32 11.96 -18.99
C LEU A 198 -9.09 10.65 -19.20
N ASN A 199 -8.59 9.77 -20.06
CA ASN A 199 -9.19 8.46 -20.24
C ASN A 199 -9.12 7.63 -18.96
N GLY A 200 -10.08 6.73 -18.77
CA GLY A 200 -10.16 5.84 -17.61
C GLY A 200 -10.83 6.43 -16.37
N VAL A 201 -11.03 7.75 -16.28
CA VAL A 201 -11.76 8.36 -15.16
C VAL A 201 -13.27 8.11 -15.30
N VAL A 202 -13.88 7.50 -14.28
CA VAL A 202 -15.33 7.31 -14.16
C VAL A 202 -15.79 8.03 -12.90
N ALA A 203 -16.37 9.21 -13.09
CA ALA A 203 -16.95 10.03 -12.02
C ALA A 203 -18.32 9.48 -11.57
N PRO A 204 -18.78 9.79 -10.33
CA PRO A 204 -20.11 9.39 -9.88
C PRO A 204 -21.19 10.01 -10.78
N ALA A 205 -22.15 9.18 -11.24
CA ALA A 205 -23.27 9.58 -12.08
C ALA A 205 -24.61 9.15 -11.46
N ASN A 206 -25.67 9.92 -11.68
CA ASN A 206 -27.02 9.56 -11.24
C ASN A 206 -27.47 8.24 -11.90
N GLY A 207 -27.80 7.24 -11.08
CA GLY A 207 -28.15 5.90 -11.55
C GLY A 207 -26.96 5.03 -11.99
N GLY A 208 -25.72 5.53 -11.89
CA GLY A 208 -24.50 4.75 -12.10
C GLY A 208 -24.19 3.86 -10.89
N LYS A 209 -23.54 2.72 -11.13
CA LYS A 209 -23.09 1.86 -10.02
C LYS A 209 -21.83 2.45 -9.39
N GLU A 210 -21.80 2.54 -8.06
CA GLU A 210 -20.60 2.92 -7.30
C GLU A 210 -19.42 1.96 -7.57
N ALA A 211 -19.74 0.71 -7.94
CA ALA A 211 -18.75 -0.29 -8.35
C ALA A 211 -17.94 0.10 -9.59
N ASP A 212 -18.50 0.94 -10.48
CA ASP A 212 -17.91 1.32 -11.76
C ASP A 212 -17.03 2.57 -11.69
N GLN A 213 -17.06 3.30 -10.57
CA GLN A 213 -16.27 4.51 -10.41
C GLN A 213 -14.76 4.20 -10.49
N ARG A 214 -14.00 5.06 -11.17
CA ARG A 214 -12.56 4.89 -11.42
C ARG A 214 -11.88 6.24 -11.31
N LEU A 215 -10.75 6.27 -10.60
CA LEU A 215 -9.86 7.42 -10.52
C LEU A 215 -8.43 6.93 -10.78
N PRO A 216 -8.04 6.77 -12.05
CA PRO A 216 -6.69 6.34 -12.41
C PRO A 216 -5.65 7.37 -11.96
N MET A 217 -4.48 6.87 -11.56
CA MET A 217 -3.29 7.65 -11.24
C MET A 217 -2.16 7.25 -12.20
N PRO A 218 -2.18 7.77 -13.45
CA PRO A 218 -1.18 7.41 -14.44
C PRO A 218 0.18 8.02 -14.09
N VAL A 219 1.21 7.18 -14.07
CA VAL A 219 2.62 7.57 -13.95
C VAL A 219 3.41 6.92 -15.08
N GLU A 220 4.58 7.46 -15.41
CA GLU A 220 5.41 6.85 -16.45
C GLU A 220 6.28 5.72 -15.89
N TRP A 221 6.53 4.70 -16.71
CA TRP A 221 7.50 3.65 -16.42
C TRP A 221 8.94 4.19 -16.57
N LEU A 222 9.74 3.99 -15.53
CA LEU A 222 11.19 4.06 -15.62
C LEU A 222 11.75 2.68 -15.94
N TYR A 223 12.54 2.59 -16.99
CA TYR A 223 13.20 1.36 -17.43
C TYR A 223 14.63 1.31 -16.89
N MET A 224 15.07 0.12 -16.51
CA MET A 224 16.43 -0.15 -16.06
C MET A 224 17.13 -1.07 -17.05
N LEU A 225 18.30 -0.67 -17.53
CA LEU A 225 19.18 -1.51 -18.33
C LEU A 225 19.97 -2.48 -17.44
N LYS A 226 20.55 -3.52 -18.06
CA LYS A 226 21.35 -4.54 -17.37
C LYS A 226 22.53 -3.97 -16.58
N ASP A 227 23.10 -2.85 -17.03
CA ASP A 227 24.16 -2.12 -16.34
C ASP A 227 23.68 -1.22 -15.17
N GLY A 228 22.37 -1.15 -14.93
CA GLY A 228 21.74 -0.32 -13.90
C GLY A 228 21.34 1.08 -14.36
N THR A 229 21.59 1.45 -15.63
CA THR A 229 21.18 2.75 -16.17
C THR A 229 19.66 2.86 -16.19
N LEU A 230 19.14 3.93 -15.59
CA LEU A 230 17.73 4.28 -15.64
C LEU A 230 17.41 5.19 -16.83
N GLY A 231 16.22 5.01 -17.39
CA GLY A 231 15.70 5.83 -18.47
C GLY A 231 14.21 5.64 -18.63
N PHE A 232 13.67 6.18 -19.72
CA PHE A 232 12.25 6.07 -20.08
C PHE A 232 12.12 5.70 -21.55
N LEU A 233 10.91 5.40 -22.01
CA LEU A 233 10.63 5.23 -23.43
C LEU A 233 10.08 6.52 -24.01
N ASP A 234 10.66 6.98 -25.12
CA ASP A 234 10.12 8.09 -25.89
C ASP A 234 8.78 7.70 -26.56
N PRO A 235 8.04 8.66 -27.16
CA PRO A 235 6.78 8.37 -27.84
C PRO A 235 6.88 7.35 -28.99
N THR A 236 8.09 7.05 -29.49
CA THR A 236 8.33 6.04 -30.53
C THR A 236 8.67 4.67 -29.97
N GLY A 237 8.72 4.53 -28.64
CA GLY A 237 9.06 3.29 -27.94
C GLY A 237 10.56 3.03 -27.84
N LYS A 238 11.40 4.06 -28.04
CA LYS A 238 12.85 3.94 -27.93
C LYS A 238 13.32 4.34 -26.53
N PHE A 239 14.24 3.56 -25.96
CA PHE A 239 14.85 3.88 -24.68
C PHE A 239 15.72 5.13 -24.77
N VAL A 240 15.52 6.04 -23.80
CA VAL A 240 16.30 7.26 -23.58
C VAL A 240 16.79 7.25 -22.14
N GLY A 241 18.11 7.25 -21.95
CA GLY A 241 18.74 7.31 -20.63
C GLY A 241 18.53 8.67 -19.93
N ALA A 242 18.47 8.65 -18.60
CA ALA A 242 18.22 9.85 -17.78
C ALA A 242 19.43 10.81 -17.71
N SER A 243 20.64 10.34 -18.01
CA SER A 243 21.83 11.20 -18.16
C SER A 243 22.01 11.55 -19.63
N ALA A 244 22.51 12.75 -19.96
CA ALA A 244 22.79 13.23 -21.32
C ALA A 244 23.75 12.35 -22.16
N SER A 245 24.18 11.21 -21.62
CA SER A 245 24.85 10.15 -22.36
C SER A 245 23.79 9.38 -23.16
N GLU A 246 24.03 9.14 -24.44
CA GLU A 246 23.21 8.37 -25.39
C GLU A 246 23.05 6.88 -25.01
N ALA A 247 22.79 6.58 -23.74
CA ALA A 247 22.55 5.23 -23.26
C ALA A 247 21.30 4.72 -23.98
N THR A 248 21.52 3.74 -24.85
CA THR A 248 20.52 3.10 -25.68
C THR A 248 20.48 1.64 -25.28
N ALA A 249 19.28 1.06 -25.28
CA ALA A 249 19.14 -0.38 -25.07
C ALA A 249 19.78 -1.12 -26.25
N THR A 250 20.70 -2.03 -25.96
CA THR A 250 21.38 -2.88 -26.97
C THR A 250 21.15 -4.35 -26.65
N ALA A 251 21.57 -5.24 -27.55
CA ALA A 251 21.53 -6.68 -27.29
C ALA A 251 22.42 -7.08 -26.09
N ASP A 252 23.53 -6.37 -25.88
CA ASP A 252 24.47 -6.62 -24.79
C ASP A 252 24.01 -5.97 -23.46
N ASN A 253 23.28 -4.85 -23.55
CA ASN A 253 22.71 -4.12 -22.43
C ASN A 253 21.19 -3.94 -22.60
N PRO A 254 20.40 -5.02 -22.49
CA PRO A 254 18.95 -4.96 -22.65
C PRO A 254 18.26 -4.30 -21.45
N MET A 255 17.02 -3.88 -21.63
CA MET A 255 16.14 -3.51 -20.52
C MET A 255 15.82 -4.76 -19.70
N VAL A 256 16.11 -4.73 -18.40
CA VAL A 256 15.94 -5.87 -17.48
C VAL A 256 14.79 -5.67 -16.49
N ALA A 257 14.40 -4.42 -16.23
CA ALA A 257 13.28 -4.11 -15.35
C ALA A 257 12.56 -2.83 -15.78
N ARG A 258 11.32 -2.70 -15.33
CA ARG A 258 10.57 -1.44 -15.34
C ARG A 258 10.01 -1.21 -13.94
N VAL A 259 10.07 0.03 -13.49
CA VAL A 259 9.60 0.45 -12.18
C VAL A 259 8.82 1.74 -12.32
N ALA A 260 7.82 1.90 -11.47
CA ALA A 260 7.00 3.10 -11.39
C ALA A 260 6.73 3.36 -9.93
N PHE A 261 6.57 4.63 -9.58
CA PHE A 261 6.31 5.01 -8.20
C PHE A 261 5.59 6.33 -8.13
N TRP A 262 4.92 6.51 -7.00
CA TRP A 262 4.39 7.77 -6.53
C TRP A 262 4.62 7.79 -5.03
N THR A 263 5.18 8.88 -4.53
CA THR A 263 5.49 9.07 -3.12
C THR A 263 5.01 10.44 -2.70
N ASP A 264 4.57 10.53 -1.45
CA ASP A 264 3.96 11.72 -0.92
C ASP A 264 4.08 11.73 0.61
N ASP A 265 4.38 12.91 1.16
CA ASP A 265 4.42 13.18 2.58
C ASP A 265 3.09 13.73 3.11
N GLU A 266 2.21 14.26 2.25
CA GLU A 266 0.95 14.89 2.65
C GLU A 266 -0.27 13.96 2.59
N SER A 267 -0.31 12.92 1.75
CA SER A 267 -1.41 11.94 1.73
C SER A 267 -1.32 10.87 2.81
N THR A 268 -0.18 10.74 3.50
CA THR A 268 0.03 9.76 4.57
C THR A 268 -0.10 10.39 5.97
N LYS A 269 -1.22 11.10 6.21
CA LYS A 269 -1.45 11.83 7.49
C LYS A 269 -1.62 10.94 8.71
N ILE A 270 -1.74 9.63 8.51
CA ILE A 270 -1.92 8.65 9.58
C ILE A 270 -0.63 7.86 9.75
N ASN A 271 0.04 8.12 10.87
CA ASN A 271 1.21 7.37 11.29
C ASN A 271 0.80 6.36 12.38
N ILE A 272 0.91 5.07 12.10
CA ILE A 272 0.55 3.96 13.00
C ILE A 272 1.26 4.00 14.36
N ASN A 273 2.36 4.74 14.48
CA ASN A 273 3.13 4.87 15.72
C ASN A 273 2.72 6.06 16.58
N THR A 274 1.93 6.98 16.04
CA THR A 274 1.59 8.22 16.73
C THR A 274 0.11 8.56 16.67
N ALA A 275 -0.63 8.01 15.71
CA ALA A 275 -2.06 8.19 15.60
C ALA A 275 -2.78 7.47 16.74
N GLY A 276 -3.98 7.94 17.06
CA GLY A 276 -4.79 7.43 18.15
C GLY A 276 -6.25 7.58 17.81
N GLU A 277 -7.03 8.10 18.74
CA GLU A 277 -8.41 8.50 18.49
C GLU A 277 -8.67 9.78 19.27
N GLY A 278 -8.61 10.90 18.54
CA GLY A 278 -8.68 12.23 19.12
C GLY A 278 -10.02 12.48 19.80
N THR A 279 -9.99 12.76 21.10
CA THR A 279 -11.17 13.25 21.83
C THR A 279 -10.81 14.59 22.46
N PRO A 280 -10.96 15.70 21.72
CA PRO A 280 -10.40 16.96 22.13
C PRO A 280 -10.96 17.40 23.48
N TRP A 281 -10.05 17.78 24.37
CA TRP A 281 -10.38 18.52 25.57
C TRP A 281 -10.02 19.99 25.39
N TYR A 282 -10.84 20.87 25.93
CA TYR A 282 -10.55 22.29 25.99
C TYR A 282 -10.92 22.85 27.35
N THR A 283 -10.30 23.97 27.73
CA THR A 283 -10.70 24.68 28.95
C THR A 283 -12.15 25.15 28.77
N PRO A 284 -13.09 24.72 29.64
CA PRO A 284 -14.48 25.13 29.53
C PRO A 284 -14.58 26.65 29.74
N ARG A 285 -15.27 27.34 28.83
CA ARG A 285 -15.43 28.81 28.84
C ARG A 285 -16.89 29.24 28.88
N LEU A 286 -17.80 28.39 28.42
CA LEU A 286 -19.20 28.70 28.20
C LEU A 286 -20.07 27.67 28.92
N TYR A 287 -21.30 28.04 29.26
CA TYR A 287 -22.28 27.09 29.78
C TYR A 287 -22.95 26.35 28.60
N HIS A 288 -22.23 25.39 28.03
CA HIS A 288 -22.72 24.49 26.97
C HIS A 288 -22.56 23.04 27.43
N GLU A 289 -23.38 22.11 26.94
CA GLU A 289 -23.35 20.69 27.36
C GLU A 289 -21.95 20.09 27.20
N ARG A 290 -21.30 20.35 26.06
CA ARG A 290 -19.91 19.92 25.78
C ARG A 290 -18.87 20.53 26.73
N ASP A 291 -18.98 21.82 27.05
CA ASP A 291 -18.10 22.47 28.04
C ASP A 291 -18.31 21.87 29.43
N GLY A 292 -19.56 21.50 29.77
CA GLY A 292 -19.88 20.77 30.99
C GLY A 292 -19.21 19.40 31.06
N GLU A 293 -19.12 18.68 29.93
CA GLU A 293 -18.37 17.42 29.84
C GLU A 293 -16.87 17.64 30.03
N TRP A 294 -16.28 18.66 29.39
CA TRP A 294 -14.86 18.97 29.58
C TRP A 294 -14.53 19.37 31.02
N ALA A 295 -15.45 20.05 31.70
CA ALA A 295 -15.30 20.40 33.11
C ALA A 295 -15.31 19.17 34.03
N ARG A 296 -16.20 18.20 33.75
CA ARG A 296 -16.36 16.96 34.54
C ARG A 296 -15.28 15.93 34.24
N PHE A 297 -14.95 15.76 32.96
CA PHE A 297 -14.06 14.71 32.47
C PHE A 297 -12.75 15.33 31.99
N GLN A 298 -11.94 15.79 32.94
CA GLN A 298 -10.63 16.37 32.64
C GLN A 298 -9.63 15.28 32.24
N PRO A 299 -8.73 15.55 31.27
CA PRO A 299 -7.71 14.60 30.87
C PRO A 299 -6.66 14.44 31.97
N MET A 300 -6.10 13.25 32.08
CA MET A 300 -4.96 12.96 32.96
C MET A 300 -3.63 13.22 32.24
N SER A 301 -2.55 13.38 33.01
CA SER A 301 -1.19 13.32 32.45
C SER A 301 -1.02 12.03 31.65
N TYR A 302 -0.37 12.12 30.49
CA TYR A 302 -0.16 11.02 29.53
C TYR A 302 -1.39 10.56 28.72
N GLU A 303 -2.56 11.19 28.85
CA GLU A 303 -3.68 11.05 27.88
C GLU A 303 -3.48 11.97 26.67
N TYR A 304 -2.44 11.70 25.89
CA TYR A 304 -2.03 12.53 24.77
C TYR A 304 -3.11 12.75 23.70
N GLN A 305 -3.97 11.76 23.47
CA GLN A 305 -5.10 11.79 22.54
C GLN A 305 -6.18 12.83 22.90
N ARG A 306 -6.09 13.44 24.08
CA ARG A 306 -7.01 14.47 24.55
C ARG A 306 -6.46 15.89 24.51
N TYR A 307 -5.14 16.04 24.47
CA TYR A 307 -4.50 17.35 24.43
C TYR A 307 -4.38 17.82 22.97
N PRO A 308 -5.02 18.95 22.62
CA PRO A 308 -4.94 19.49 21.27
C PRO A 308 -3.49 19.74 20.84
N GLY A 309 -3.18 19.39 19.59
CA GLY A 309 -1.85 19.59 19.01
C GLY A 309 -0.88 18.43 19.20
N HIS A 310 -1.24 17.39 19.95
CA HIS A 310 -0.45 16.16 19.99
C HIS A 310 -0.79 15.25 18.79
N PRO A 311 0.18 14.59 18.12
CA PRO A 311 -0.09 13.67 17.01
C PRO A 311 -1.12 12.54 17.31
N ALA A 312 -1.26 12.16 18.58
CA ALA A 312 -2.26 11.20 19.06
C ALA A 312 -3.72 11.64 18.87
N THR A 313 -3.96 12.90 18.46
CA THR A 313 -5.29 13.36 18.08
C THR A 313 -5.68 12.98 16.65
N VAL A 314 -4.77 12.40 15.85
CA VAL A 314 -5.10 11.87 14.53
C VAL A 314 -5.99 10.63 14.70
N CYS A 315 -7.20 10.66 14.13
CA CYS A 315 -8.23 9.64 14.32
C CYS A 315 -8.01 8.39 13.43
N MET A 316 -7.59 7.28 14.05
CA MET A 316 -7.46 5.97 13.42
C MET A 316 -8.81 5.34 13.05
N SER A 317 -9.90 5.78 13.68
CA SER A 317 -11.26 5.35 13.31
C SER A 317 -11.58 5.60 11.84
N THR A 318 -10.96 6.59 11.21
CA THR A 318 -11.12 6.86 9.77
C THR A 318 -10.75 5.68 8.89
N VAL A 319 -9.78 4.85 9.33
CA VAL A 319 -9.32 3.66 8.61
C VAL A 319 -9.93 2.39 9.19
N LEU A 320 -9.93 2.23 10.52
CA LEU A 320 -10.32 0.98 11.17
C LEU A 320 -11.84 0.83 11.30
N LEU A 321 -12.57 1.94 11.41
CA LEU A 321 -14.00 1.98 11.72
C LEU A 321 -14.69 3.12 10.93
N PRO A 322 -14.61 3.11 9.59
CA PRO A 322 -15.11 4.22 8.77
C PRO A 322 -16.63 4.42 8.96
N GLY A 323 -17.05 5.68 9.05
CA GLY A 323 -18.47 6.07 9.15
C GLY A 323 -19.08 5.91 10.56
N GLN A 324 -18.29 5.57 11.56
CA GLN A 324 -18.74 5.50 12.96
C GLN A 324 -18.54 6.85 13.66
N ASP A 325 -19.56 7.32 14.39
CA ASP A 325 -19.42 8.51 15.23
C ASP A 325 -18.58 8.17 16.47
N MET A 326 -17.37 8.73 16.52
CA MET A 326 -16.46 8.55 17.64
C MET A 326 -16.64 9.60 18.74
N ASN A 327 -17.37 10.70 18.55
CA ASN A 327 -17.49 11.74 19.58
C ASN A 327 -18.94 12.12 19.92
N PRO A 328 -19.81 11.15 20.21
CA PRO A 328 -21.16 11.44 20.67
C PRO A 328 -21.13 12.18 22.02
N LEU A 329 -22.24 12.85 22.36
CA LEU A 329 -22.44 13.38 23.71
C LEU A 329 -22.68 12.22 24.68
N ASN A 330 -22.20 12.33 25.92
CA ASN A 330 -22.43 11.32 26.96
C ASN A 330 -23.92 11.23 27.37
N SER A 331 -24.76 12.19 26.98
CA SER A 331 -26.21 12.10 27.11
C SER A 331 -26.82 11.00 26.23
N ASP A 332 -26.20 10.67 25.09
CA ASP A 332 -26.54 9.48 24.29
C ASP A 332 -25.76 8.26 24.79
N THR A 333 -26.29 7.65 25.85
CA THR A 333 -25.62 6.56 26.57
C THR A 333 -25.28 5.33 25.71
N ALA A 334 -26.04 5.04 24.65
CA ALA A 334 -25.81 3.89 23.79
C ALA A 334 -24.68 4.17 22.77
N ALA A 335 -24.75 5.33 22.09
CA ALA A 335 -23.71 5.76 21.17
C ALA A 335 -22.37 6.00 21.91
N ALA A 336 -22.41 6.68 23.06
CA ALA A 336 -21.23 6.95 23.88
C ALA A 336 -20.53 5.68 24.38
N LYS A 337 -21.29 4.66 24.78
CA LYS A 337 -20.72 3.37 25.18
C LYS A 337 -20.05 2.65 24.01
N THR A 338 -20.66 2.72 22.82
CA THR A 338 -20.14 2.09 21.59
C THR A 338 -18.85 2.79 21.15
N ALA A 339 -18.88 4.11 21.01
CA ALA A 339 -17.72 4.94 20.67
C ALA A 339 -16.57 4.74 21.67
N ARG A 340 -16.86 4.69 22.97
CA ARG A 340 -15.86 4.37 23.99
C ARG A 340 -15.22 3.00 23.77
N THR A 341 -16.02 1.97 23.51
CA THR A 341 -15.49 0.61 23.29
C THR A 341 -14.54 0.58 22.09
N PHE A 342 -14.91 1.28 21.01
CA PHE A 342 -14.06 1.42 19.82
C PHE A 342 -12.78 2.22 20.10
N LYS A 343 -12.88 3.33 20.82
CA LYS A 343 -11.71 4.13 21.24
C LYS A 343 -10.71 3.32 22.05
N GLU A 344 -11.18 2.59 23.07
CA GLU A 344 -10.31 1.77 23.90
C GLU A 344 -9.64 0.66 23.07
N ALA A 345 -10.36 0.05 22.12
CA ALA A 345 -9.77 -0.93 21.21
C ALA A 345 -8.71 -0.31 20.28
N ILE A 346 -8.89 0.93 19.84
CA ILE A 346 -7.87 1.67 19.09
C ILE A 346 -6.66 1.95 19.99
N TYR A 347 -6.87 2.43 21.22
CA TYR A 347 -5.77 2.75 22.13
C TYR A 347 -4.95 1.52 22.51
N ASP A 348 -5.58 0.35 22.67
CA ASP A 348 -4.90 -0.92 22.92
C ASP A 348 -4.04 -1.38 21.72
N LEU A 349 -4.40 -0.96 20.52
CA LEU A 349 -3.68 -1.30 19.29
C LEU A 349 -2.52 -0.34 19.00
N MET A 350 -2.61 0.92 19.44
CA MET A 350 -1.62 1.95 19.19
C MET A 350 -0.48 1.90 20.20
N PRO A 351 0.78 2.07 19.78
CA PRO A 351 1.88 2.00 20.71
C PRO A 351 1.94 3.29 21.53
N LYS A 352 2.30 3.17 22.80
CA LYS A 352 2.53 4.29 23.73
C LYS A 352 1.29 5.15 24.00
N ILE A 353 0.08 4.69 23.67
CA ILE A 353 -1.18 5.36 24.03
C ILE A 353 -1.79 4.62 25.22
N LEU A 354 -2.11 5.36 26.28
CA LEU A 354 -2.70 4.77 27.46
C LEU A 354 -4.23 4.65 27.33
N PRO A 355 -4.80 3.45 27.58
CA PRO A 355 -6.25 3.26 27.74
C PRO A 355 -6.75 3.70 29.15
N GLY A 356 -5.84 4.16 30.02
CA GLY A 356 -6.14 4.53 31.42
C GLY A 356 -6.36 6.04 31.62
N GLY A 357 -7.24 6.41 32.58
CA GLY A 357 -7.49 7.80 32.98
C GLY A 357 -8.97 8.19 32.93
N SER A 358 -9.27 9.30 32.25
CA SER A 358 -10.62 9.78 31.94
C SER A 358 -11.35 8.90 30.92
N LYS A 359 -10.68 7.90 30.33
CA LYS A 359 -11.22 6.97 29.33
C LYS A 359 -11.85 7.71 28.16
N ALA A 360 -11.01 8.48 27.46
CA ALA A 360 -11.43 9.42 26.42
C ALA A 360 -12.50 10.43 26.88
N GLY A 361 -12.43 10.90 28.13
CA GLY A 361 -13.39 11.88 28.66
C GLY A 361 -14.79 11.32 28.93
N SER A 362 -14.91 10.03 29.21
CA SER A 362 -16.18 9.37 29.55
C SER A 362 -16.32 9.00 31.04
N VAL A 363 -15.23 9.11 31.80
CA VAL A 363 -15.20 8.80 33.23
C VAL A 363 -14.63 9.97 34.00
N LEU A 364 -15.28 10.31 35.11
CA LEU A 364 -14.75 11.28 36.07
C LEU A 364 -13.43 10.76 36.59
N VAL A 365 -12.37 11.54 36.41
CA VAL A 365 -11.12 11.31 37.13
C VAL A 365 -11.44 11.62 38.60
N PRO A 366 -11.46 10.63 39.51
CA PRO A 366 -11.88 10.89 40.88
C PRO A 366 -10.89 11.85 41.53
N ALA A 367 -11.39 12.99 42.03
CA ALA A 367 -10.62 13.87 42.90
C ALA A 367 -10.33 13.10 44.20
N GLY A 368 -9.17 12.43 44.26
CA GLY A 368 -8.79 11.59 45.40
C GLY A 368 -8.34 10.17 45.07
N ARG A 369 -7.97 9.82 43.83
CA ARG A 369 -7.12 8.63 43.65
C ARG A 369 -5.79 8.88 44.36
N ASP A 370 -5.51 8.11 45.40
CA ASP A 370 -4.12 7.75 45.69
C ASP A 370 -3.59 7.12 44.41
N PHE A 371 -2.54 7.70 43.82
CA PHE A 371 -1.88 7.13 42.66
C PHE A 371 -1.42 5.71 43.03
N THR A 372 -2.25 4.72 42.71
CA THR A 372 -1.91 3.33 42.98
C THR A 372 -0.68 2.98 42.15
N PRO A 373 0.29 2.22 42.69
CA PRO A 373 1.49 1.79 41.94
C PRO A 373 1.18 1.14 40.59
N THR A 374 -0.03 0.58 40.44
CA THR A 374 -0.56 0.01 39.20
C THR A 374 -0.81 1.04 38.10
N ASP A 375 -1.27 2.25 38.39
CA ASP A 375 -1.45 3.30 37.37
C ASP A 375 -0.09 3.75 36.80
N PHE A 376 0.95 3.80 37.63
CA PHE A 376 2.33 4.04 37.17
C PHE A 376 2.90 2.86 36.38
N LYS A 377 2.53 1.62 36.72
CA LYS A 377 2.96 0.43 35.99
C LYS A 377 2.40 0.43 34.57
N GLU A 378 1.14 0.81 34.37
CA GLU A 378 0.56 0.92 33.02
C GLU A 378 1.19 2.08 32.23
N VAL A 379 1.44 3.23 32.87
CA VAL A 379 2.20 4.34 32.25
C VAL A 379 3.60 3.88 31.82
N GLN A 380 4.30 3.16 32.68
CA GLN A 380 5.61 2.61 32.37
C GLN A 380 5.54 1.56 31.25
N LYS A 381 4.50 0.73 31.23
CA LYS A 381 4.26 -0.26 30.17
C LYS A 381 4.06 0.43 28.82
N ALA A 382 3.14 1.38 28.73
CA ALA A 382 2.91 2.13 27.49
C ALA A 382 4.17 2.88 27.04
N LEU A 383 4.90 3.52 27.96
CA LEU A 383 6.17 4.18 27.62
C LEU A 383 7.25 3.19 27.14
N ALA A 384 7.22 1.94 27.61
CA ALA A 384 8.14 0.88 27.21
C ALA A 384 7.75 0.18 25.89
N GLU A 385 6.53 0.37 25.39
CA GLU A 385 6.11 -0.20 24.11
C GLU A 385 7.01 0.27 22.97
N ARG A 386 7.38 -0.65 22.08
CA ARG A 386 8.19 -0.34 20.89
C ARG A 386 7.31 0.23 19.79
N LEU A 387 7.91 1.03 18.92
CA LEU A 387 7.28 1.49 17.70
C LEU A 387 7.26 0.35 16.66
N PHE A 388 6.22 0.32 15.84
CA PHE A 388 6.09 -0.57 14.71
C PHE A 388 7.05 -0.15 13.58
N PRO A 389 7.89 -1.06 13.08
CA PRO A 389 8.75 -0.83 11.93
C PRO A 389 7.99 -0.96 10.60
N SER A 390 6.81 -1.60 10.58
CA SER A 390 5.98 -1.75 9.38
C SER A 390 4.50 -1.92 9.71
N VAL A 391 3.64 -1.71 8.72
CA VAL A 391 2.18 -1.96 8.81
C VAL A 391 1.89 -3.46 9.01
N ASP A 392 2.71 -4.35 8.44
CA ASP A 392 2.55 -5.79 8.63
C ASP A 392 2.74 -6.18 10.09
N GLU A 393 3.72 -5.58 10.77
CA GLU A 393 3.91 -5.83 12.20
C GLU A 393 2.72 -5.31 13.01
N PHE A 394 2.20 -4.14 12.65
CA PHE A 394 0.99 -3.59 13.27
C PHE A 394 -0.23 -4.53 13.11
N LEU A 395 -0.44 -5.09 11.92
CA LEU A 395 -1.57 -5.99 11.64
C LEU A 395 -1.41 -7.38 12.25
N LEU A 396 -0.18 -7.88 12.33
CA LEU A 396 0.15 -9.22 12.82
C LEU A 396 0.57 -9.22 14.29
N ASN A 397 0.51 -8.07 14.96
CA ASN A 397 0.84 -7.99 16.38
C ASN A 397 -0.11 -8.89 17.16
N SER A 398 0.39 -10.04 17.61
CA SER A 398 -0.29 -10.80 18.65
C SER A 398 -0.12 -10.01 19.92
N SER A 399 -1.20 -9.41 20.43
CA SER A 399 -1.18 -8.89 21.79
C SER A 399 -0.68 -10.01 22.69
N VAL A 400 0.49 -9.81 23.29
CA VAL A 400 0.99 -10.70 24.33
C VAL A 400 -0.05 -10.56 25.43
N GLN A 401 -0.93 -11.56 25.55
CA GLN A 401 -1.73 -11.73 26.75
C GLN A 401 -0.74 -11.94 27.88
N ASP A 402 -0.47 -10.87 28.63
CA ASP A 402 0.30 -10.92 29.85
C ASP A 402 -0.36 -11.93 30.81
N GLY A 403 0.45 -12.89 31.27
CA GLY A 403 0.11 -13.78 32.38
C GLY A 403 0.24 -13.11 33.73
#